data_AF-A0A7X6BQ53-F1
#
_entry.id   AF-A0A7X6BQ53-F1
#
_cell.length_a   1.000
_cell.length_b   1.000
_cell.length_c   1.000
_cell.angle_alpha   90.00
_cell.angle_beta   90.00
_cell.angle_gamma   90.00
#
_symmetry.space_group_name_H-M   'P 1'
#
loop_
_entity.id
_entity.type
_entity.pdbx_description
1 polymer ?
#
loop_
_entity_poly.entity_id
_entity_poly.type
_entity_poly.pdbx_seq_one_letter_code
_entity_poly.pdbx_strand_id
1 'polypeptide(L)' 'MADAPTPAAWRIIMFAGLGDIVFGVGIAAAGLMGFLGEEGEIYAIVGGVMAVFGAGIIVWARNNLSKAESRRGDLN' A
#
# COMPACT_ATOMS: atom_id res chain seq x y z
N MET A 1 -17.28 11.31 -17.73
CA MET A 1 -15.97 10.62 -17.65
C MET A 1 -15.30 11.16 -16.41
N ALA A 2 -14.91 10.31 -15.45
CA ALA A 2 -14.22 10.80 -14.26
C ALA A 2 -12.84 11.36 -14.68
N ASP A 3 -12.49 12.54 -14.21
CA ASP A 3 -11.18 13.13 -14.46
C ASP A 3 -10.09 12.17 -13.98
N ALA A 4 -9.03 12.05 -14.79
CA ALA A 4 -7.89 11.22 -14.41
C ALA A 4 -7.29 11.74 -13.09
N PRO A 5 -6.95 10.88 -12.12
CA PRO A 5 -6.46 11.34 -10.83
C PRO A 5 -5.18 12.16 -10.98
N THR A 6 -5.10 13.28 -10.25
CA THR A 6 -3.94 14.17 -10.28
C THR A 6 -2.70 13.49 -9.69
N PRO A 7 -1.47 13.95 -10.00
CA PRO A 7 -0.26 13.42 -9.38
C PRO A 7 -0.28 13.47 -7.84
N ALA A 8 -0.92 14.48 -7.25
CA ALA A 8 -1.10 14.57 -5.80
C ALA A 8 -1.99 13.45 -5.25
N ALA A 9 -3.08 13.09 -5.95
CA ALA A 9 -3.94 11.98 -5.57
C ALA A 9 -3.19 10.63 -5.59
N TRP A 10 -2.37 10.38 -6.61
CA TRP A 10 -1.52 9.19 -6.67
C TRP A 10 -0.50 9.10 -5.53
N ARG A 11 0.04 10.25 -5.09
CA ARG A 11 0.91 10.29 -3.89
C ARG A 11 0.15 9.92 -2.62
N ILE A 12 -1.08 10.38 -2.45
CA ILE A 12 -1.92 10.00 -1.31
C ILE A 12 -2.18 8.49 -1.32
N ILE A 13 -2.47 7.89 -2.49
CA ILE A 13 -2.65 6.44 -2.62
C ILE A 13 -1.37 5.67 -2.25
N MET A 14 -0.18 6.17 -2.64
CA MET A 14 1.08 5.57 -2.21
C MET A 14 1.24 5.60 -0.68
N PHE A 15 0.88 6.71 -0.02
CA PHE A 15 0.94 6.79 1.44
C PHE A 15 -0.07 5.87 2.12
N ALA A 16 -1.26 5.68 1.55
CA ALA A 16 -2.23 4.71 2.03
C ALA A 16 -1.66 3.29 1.96
N GLY A 17 -1.07 2.90 0.81
CA GLY A 17 -0.40 1.61 0.66
C GLY A 17 0.78 1.42 1.62
N LEU A 18 1.51 2.49 1.96
CA LEU A 18 2.57 2.43 2.97
C LEU A 18 1.99 2.20 4.37
N GLY A 19 0.86 2.82 4.69
CA GLY A 19 0.10 2.55 5.92
C GLY A 19 -0.25 1.08 6.04
N ASP A 20 -0.83 0.50 4.98
CA ASP A 20 -1.21 -0.93 4.95
C ASP A 20 0.00 -1.86 5.18
N ILE A 21 1.18 -1.51 4.66
CA ILE A 21 2.42 -2.25 4.95
C ILE A 21 2.77 -2.17 6.43
N VAL A 22 2.79 -0.97 7.00
CA VAL A 22 3.18 -0.77 8.41
C VAL A 22 2.21 -1.49 9.34
N PHE A 23 0.90 -1.36 9.11
CA PHE A 23 -0.12 -2.06 9.89
C PHE A 23 -0.05 -3.57 9.68
N GLY A 24 0.08 -4.04 8.44
CA GLY A 24 0.20 -5.46 8.14
C GLY A 24 1.41 -6.09 8.81
N VAL A 25 2.59 -5.48 8.68
CA VAL A 25 3.83 -5.95 9.36
C VAL A 25 3.68 -5.89 10.87
N GLY A 26 3.06 -4.84 11.42
CA GLY A 26 2.83 -4.70 12.85
C GLY A 26 1.95 -5.81 13.42
N ILE A 27 0.81 -6.09 12.76
CA ILE A 27 -0.08 -7.20 13.12
C ILE A 27 0.64 -8.52 12.97
N ALA A 28 1.43 -8.69 11.89
CA ALA A 28 2.13 -9.93 11.64
C ALA A 28 3.15 -10.24 12.73
N ALA A 29 3.97 -9.24 13.07
CA ALA A 29 4.96 -9.33 14.13
C ALA A 29 4.31 -9.56 15.50
N ALA A 30 3.20 -8.87 15.80
CA ALA A 30 2.47 -9.05 17.05
C ALA A 30 1.89 -10.47 17.20
N GLY A 31 1.39 -11.05 16.10
CA GLY A 31 0.93 -12.44 16.05
C GLY A 31 2.05 -13.44 16.33
N LEU A 32 3.21 -13.28 15.68
CA LEU A 32 4.38 -14.15 15.87
C LEU A 32 5.03 -14.02 17.25
N MET A 33 4.96 -12.85 17.87
CA MET A 33 5.46 -12.62 19.24
C MET A 33 4.50 -13.12 20.32
N GLY A 34 3.32 -13.63 19.95
CA GLY A 34 2.33 -14.14 20.89
C GLY A 34 1.53 -13.05 21.63
N PHE A 35 1.63 -11.78 21.20
CA PHE A 35 0.88 -10.69 21.82
C PHE A 35 -0.62 -10.74 21.53
N LEU A 36 -1.03 -11.51 20.51
CA LEU A 36 -2.43 -11.61 20.06
C LEU A 36 -3.13 -12.90 20.50
N GLY A 37 -2.53 -13.67 21.42
CA GLY A 37 -3.12 -14.90 21.99
C GLY A 37 -2.85 -16.17 21.18
N GLU A 38 -3.55 -17.26 21.51
CA GLU A 38 -3.35 -18.60 20.90
C GLU A 38 -3.62 -18.62 19.40
N GLU A 39 -4.44 -17.69 18.89
CA GLU A 39 -4.71 -17.51 17.45
C GLU A 39 -3.69 -16.60 16.75
N GLY A 40 -2.55 -16.29 17.39
CA GLY A 40 -1.51 -15.40 16.88
C GLY A 40 -1.00 -15.74 15.47
N GLU A 41 -1.00 -17.02 15.09
CA GLU A 41 -0.61 -17.48 13.75
C GLU A 41 -1.57 -16.98 12.65
N ILE A 42 -2.87 -16.93 12.92
CA ILE A 42 -3.86 -16.41 11.96
C ILE A 42 -3.60 -14.92 11.73
N TYR A 43 -3.37 -14.17 12.80
CA TYR A 43 -3.03 -12.75 12.70
C TYR A 43 -1.68 -12.52 12.00
N ALA A 44 -0.71 -13.42 12.19
CA ALA A 44 0.55 -13.40 11.47
C ALA A 44 0.34 -13.46 9.95
N ILE A 45 -0.51 -14.41 9.51
CA ILE A 45 -0.86 -14.60 8.09
C ILE A 45 -1.63 -13.38 7.55
N VAL A 46 -2.66 -12.93 8.27
CA VAL A 46 -3.49 -11.77 7.87
C VAL A 46 -2.62 -10.52 7.71
N GLY A 47 -1.75 -10.25 8.68
CA GLY A 47 -0.84 -9.12 8.62
C GLY A 47 0.15 -9.22 7.45
N GLY A 48 0.68 -10.41 7.18
CA GLY A 48 1.54 -10.66 6.03
C GLY A 48 0.83 -10.38 4.70
N VAL A 49 -0.41 -10.85 4.55
CA VAL A 49 -1.23 -10.62 3.35
C VAL A 49 -1.51 -9.12 3.17
N MET A 50 -1.92 -8.42 4.23
CA MET A 50 -2.15 -6.97 4.19
C MET A 50 -0.89 -6.21 3.73
N ALA A 51 0.28 -6.58 4.23
CA ALA A 51 1.53 -5.94 3.83
C ALA A 51 1.85 -6.16 2.34
N VAL A 52 1.60 -7.35 1.81
CA VAL A 52 1.77 -7.62 0.38
C VAL A 52 0.80 -6.80 -0.48
N PHE A 53 -0.47 -6.68 -0.06
CA PHE A 53 -1.44 -5.83 -0.75
C PHE A 53 -1.02 -4.35 -0.75
N GLY A 54 -0.57 -3.83 0.40
CA GLY A 54 -0.05 -2.47 0.50
C GLY A 54 1.12 -2.20 -0.45
N ALA A 55 2.06 -3.16 -0.57
CA ALA A 55 3.14 -3.08 -1.54
C ALA A 55 2.63 -3.05 -3.00
N GLY A 56 1.62 -3.86 -3.31
CA GLY A 56 0.94 -3.84 -4.61
C GLY A 56 0.33 -2.48 -4.94
N ILE A 57 -0.35 -1.84 -3.98
CA ILE A 57 -0.93 -0.50 -4.13
C ILE A 57 0.17 0.53 -4.42
N ILE A 58 1.30 0.49 -3.71
CA ILE A 58 2.41 1.42 -3.94
C ILE A 58 2.97 1.25 -5.35
N VAL A 59 3.25 0.01 -5.79
CA VAL A 59 3.79 -0.25 -7.13
C VAL A 59 2.81 0.23 -8.20
N TRP A 60 1.52 -0.06 -8.04
CA TRP A 60 0.48 0.38 -8.95
C TRP A 60 0.39 1.92 -9.00
N ALA A 61 0.38 2.60 -7.85
CA ALA A 61 0.31 4.05 -7.78
C ALA A 61 1.56 4.71 -8.39
N ARG A 62 2.76 4.17 -8.16
CA ARG A 62 4.01 4.64 -8.79
C ARG A 62 3.96 4.54 -10.31
N ASN A 63 3.48 3.41 -10.83
CA ASN A 63 3.35 3.20 -12.27
C ASN A 63 2.38 4.21 -12.91
N ASN A 64 1.30 4.58 -12.22
CA ASN A 64 0.34 5.57 -12.72
C ASN A 64 0.85 7.02 -12.55
N LEU A 65 1.58 7.33 -11.48
CA LEU A 65 2.22 8.63 -11.28
C LEU A 65 3.23 8.92 -12.41
N SER A 66 4.08 7.94 -12.73
CA SER A 66 5.06 8.06 -13.82
C SER A 66 4.39 8.34 -15.18
N LYS A 67 3.27 7.66 -15.48
CA LYS A 67 2.48 7.91 -16.69
C LYS A 67 1.86 9.31 -16.70
N ALA A 68 1.35 9.77 -15.56
CA ALA A 68 0.75 11.09 -15.41
C ALA A 68 1.78 12.23 -15.56
N GLU A 69 2.98 12.05 -15.00
CA GLU A 69 4.08 13.01 -15.13
C GLU A 69 4.64 13.04 -16.56
N SER A 70 4.79 11.88 -17.21
CA SER A 70 5.25 11.80 -18.61
C SER A 70 4.29 12.49 -19.58
N ARG A 71 2.97 12.32 -19.44
CA ARG A 71 1.99 13.05 -20.26
C ARG A 71 2.03 14.55 -20.05
N ARG A 72 2.36 15.02 -18.85
CA ARG A 72 2.48 16.45 -18.55
C ARG A 72 3.76 17.06 -19.14
N GLY A 73 4.82 16.26 -19.27
CA GLY A 73 6.06 16.67 -19.93
C GLY A 73 5.95 16.75 -21.46
N ASP A 74 5.09 15.92 -22.07
CA ASP A 74 4.86 15.88 -23.54
C ASP A 74 3.93 17.00 -24.03
N LEU A 75 3.30 17.75 -23.11
CA LEU A 75 2.43 18.89 -23.41
C LEU A 75 3.12 20.26 -23.26
N ASN A 76 4.40 20.27 -22.89
CA ASN A 76 5.27 21.46 -22.81
C ASN A 76 6.27 21.47 -23.95
#